data_AF-A0A4D7DWR9-F1
#
_entry.id   AF-A0A4D7DWR9-F1
#
_cell.length_a   1.000
_cell.length_b   1.000
_cell.length_c   1.000
_cell.angle_alpha   90.00
_cell.angle_beta   90.00
_cell.angle_gamma   90.00
#
_symmetry.space_group_name_H-M   'P 1'
#
loop_
_entity.id
_entity.type
_entity.pdbx_description
1 polymer ?
#
loop_
_entity_poly.entity_id
_entity_poly.type
_entity_poly.pdbx_seq_one_letter_code
_entity_poly.pdbx_strand_id
1 'polypeptide(L)'
;MILEALNYAATYRKTQPEFRPYIKYSVNLWARANRCGKAWAEHEQNSKRFILSTAAKLKQRRTAVVLGSGLLRDVPWQQLAAAFDTVVLVDLVHLASVRARLYGRKYRNVVLNSRDLSGYDALKAGSELEPLSFLRLVPYLDLVVSANLLSQIGTGARHRLEKEGAGGMPEDALKRLIKAHVDGLEGLPCKVCLVTDTGFNLIDKNGKLHQQEDLLHGVEIPKIANRWDWTLAPFGEESRDYQIIHKVVASEVR
;
A
#
# COMPACT_ATOMS: atom_id res chain seq x y z
N MET A 1 -9.32 8.54 -20.47
CA MET A 1 -9.49 9.95 -20.06
C MET A 1 -10.88 10.29 -19.49
N ILE A 2 -12.00 9.86 -20.09
CA ILE A 2 -13.34 10.19 -19.57
C ILE A 2 -13.67 9.44 -18.26
N LEU A 3 -13.40 8.14 -18.18
CA LEU A 3 -13.69 7.34 -16.98
C LEU A 3 -12.84 7.78 -15.77
N GLU A 4 -11.60 8.15 -16.02
CA GLU A 4 -10.66 8.71 -15.04
C GLU A 4 -11.19 10.04 -14.49
N ALA A 5 -11.66 10.94 -15.37
CA ALA A 5 -12.24 12.21 -14.97
C ALA A 5 -13.53 12.04 -14.16
N LEU A 6 -14.42 11.11 -14.57
CA LEU A 6 -15.63 10.78 -13.81
C LEU A 6 -15.29 10.20 -12.43
N ASN A 7 -14.34 9.28 -12.36
CA ASN A 7 -13.91 8.69 -11.09
C ASN A 7 -13.25 9.75 -10.18
N TYR A 8 -12.43 10.65 -10.74
CA TYR A 8 -11.85 11.77 -10.02
C TYR A 8 -12.94 12.68 -9.43
N ALA A 9 -13.88 13.15 -10.26
CA ALA A 9 -14.93 14.07 -9.85
C ALA A 9 -15.86 13.45 -8.79
N ALA A 10 -16.23 12.17 -8.95
CA ALA A 10 -17.04 11.45 -7.99
C ALA A 10 -16.29 11.22 -6.65
N THR A 11 -14.98 10.96 -6.71
CA THR A 11 -14.14 10.78 -5.52
C THR A 11 -13.97 12.09 -4.75
N TYR A 12 -13.74 13.21 -5.45
CA TYR A 12 -13.47 14.52 -4.85
C TYR A 12 -14.47 14.94 -3.78
N ARG A 13 -15.77 14.69 -4.01
CA ARG A 13 -16.85 15.05 -3.06
C ARG A 13 -16.86 14.23 -1.78
N LYS A 14 -16.25 13.05 -1.79
CA LYS A 14 -16.23 12.10 -0.66
C LYS A 14 -14.88 12.04 0.07
N THR A 15 -13.88 12.74 -0.45
CA THR A 15 -12.53 12.84 0.11
C THR A 15 -12.39 14.11 0.95
N GLN A 16 -11.79 13.96 2.14
CA GLN A 16 -11.48 15.08 3.03
C GLN A 16 -10.51 16.06 2.34
N PRO A 17 -10.63 17.38 2.55
CA PRO A 17 -9.83 18.39 1.85
C PRO A 17 -8.32 18.11 1.81
N GLU A 18 -7.74 17.69 2.93
CA GLU A 18 -6.33 17.35 3.12
C GLU A 18 -5.84 16.21 2.21
N PHE A 19 -6.73 15.29 1.83
CA PHE A 19 -6.37 14.13 1.00
C PHE A 19 -6.70 14.30 -0.48
N ARG A 20 -7.36 15.40 -0.87
CA ARG A 20 -7.69 15.68 -2.28
C ARG A 20 -6.49 15.74 -3.22
N PRO A 21 -5.32 16.26 -2.82
CA PRO A 21 -4.13 16.25 -3.67
C PRO A 21 -3.72 14.85 -4.14
N TYR A 22 -4.03 13.80 -3.36
CA TYR A 22 -3.66 12.42 -3.67
C TYR A 22 -4.64 11.70 -4.60
N ILE A 23 -5.82 12.26 -4.88
CA ILE A 23 -6.83 11.61 -5.74
C ILE A 23 -6.28 11.34 -7.14
N LYS A 24 -5.51 12.29 -7.70
CA LYS A 24 -4.91 12.13 -9.04
C LYS A 24 -4.00 10.90 -9.09
N TYR A 25 -3.20 10.68 -8.04
CA TYR A 25 -2.33 9.51 -7.94
C TYR A 25 -3.15 8.22 -7.92
N SER A 26 -4.19 8.13 -7.08
CA SER A 26 -5.05 6.95 -7.01
C SER A 26 -5.78 6.67 -8.34
N VAL A 27 -6.25 7.71 -9.04
CA VAL A 27 -6.89 7.57 -10.36
C VAL A 27 -5.90 7.09 -11.42
N ASN A 28 -4.66 7.61 -11.42
CA ASN A 28 -3.61 7.15 -12.32
C ASN A 28 -3.26 5.67 -12.07
N LEU A 29 -3.12 5.29 -10.80
CA LEU A 29 -2.91 3.89 -10.41
C LEU A 29 -4.08 3.01 -10.88
N TRP A 30 -5.31 3.48 -10.76
CA TRP A 30 -6.50 2.77 -11.24
C TRP A 30 -6.49 2.58 -12.75
N ALA A 31 -6.15 3.61 -13.52
CA ALA A 31 -6.05 3.52 -14.96
C ALA A 31 -4.94 2.55 -15.40
N ARG A 32 -3.78 2.61 -14.75
CA ARG A 32 -2.65 1.69 -14.98
C ARG A 32 -3.04 0.25 -14.67
N ALA A 33 -3.68 0.02 -13.53
CA ALA A 33 -4.13 -1.31 -13.12
C ALA A 33 -5.10 -1.94 -14.14
N ASN A 34 -5.93 -1.13 -14.79
CA ASN A 34 -6.81 -1.63 -15.84
C ASN A 34 -6.03 -2.05 -17.11
N ARG A 35 -5.01 -1.30 -17.51
CA ARG A 35 -4.17 -1.64 -18.67
C ARG A 35 -3.25 -2.82 -18.39
N CYS A 36 -2.64 -2.83 -17.22
CA CYS A 36 -1.66 -3.83 -16.79
C CYS A 36 -2.27 -5.06 -16.10
N GLY A 37 -3.61 -5.17 -16.07
CA GLY A 37 -4.30 -6.17 -15.24
C GLY A 37 -3.85 -7.62 -15.48
N LYS A 38 -3.46 -7.98 -16.70
CA LYS A 38 -2.88 -9.31 -17.00
C LYS A 38 -1.49 -9.49 -16.38
N ALA A 39 -0.60 -8.51 -16.54
CA ALA A 39 0.75 -8.54 -15.99
C ALA A 39 0.75 -8.50 -14.45
N TRP A 40 -0.27 -7.87 -13.85
CA TRP A 40 -0.38 -7.75 -12.39
C TRP A 40 -1.12 -8.92 -11.74
N ALA A 41 -1.78 -9.77 -12.51
CA ALA A 41 -2.64 -10.84 -11.99
C ALA A 41 -1.90 -11.79 -11.04
N GLU A 42 -0.66 -12.17 -11.38
CA GLU A 42 0.16 -13.04 -10.52
C GLU A 42 0.50 -12.36 -9.20
N HIS A 43 0.97 -11.11 -9.25
CA HIS A 43 1.26 -10.34 -8.04
C HIS A 43 0.01 -10.23 -7.15
N GLU A 44 -1.14 -9.84 -7.72
CA GLU A 44 -2.40 -9.73 -6.99
C GLU A 44 -2.83 -11.07 -6.36
N GLN A 45 -2.64 -12.20 -7.06
CA GLN A 45 -2.97 -13.52 -6.54
C GLN A 45 -2.02 -13.97 -5.43
N ASN A 46 -0.72 -13.71 -5.57
CA ASN A 46 0.28 -14.02 -4.56
C ASN A 46 0.03 -13.22 -3.27
N SER A 47 -0.22 -11.91 -3.39
CA SER A 47 -0.60 -11.05 -2.26
C SER A 47 -1.84 -11.56 -1.54
N LYS A 48 -2.93 -11.84 -2.28
CA LYS A 48 -4.17 -12.40 -1.71
C LYS A 48 -3.95 -13.72 -1.02
N ARG A 49 -3.22 -14.64 -1.65
CA ARG A 49 -2.94 -15.98 -1.08
C ARG A 49 -2.19 -15.87 0.23
N PHE A 50 -1.19 -14.99 0.31
CA PHE A 50 -0.41 -14.77 1.53
C PHE A 50 -1.24 -14.15 2.66
N ILE A 51 -2.07 -13.16 2.35
CA ILE A 51 -2.97 -12.55 3.33
C ILE A 51 -3.96 -13.59 3.87
N LEU A 52 -4.55 -14.40 2.98
CA LEU A 52 -5.50 -15.45 3.37
C LEU A 52 -4.85 -16.57 4.18
N SER A 53 -3.63 -17.01 3.82
CA SER A 53 -2.90 -18.02 4.59
C SER A 53 -2.55 -17.52 5.99
N THR A 54 -2.23 -16.23 6.12
CA THR A 54 -2.00 -15.59 7.43
C THR A 54 -3.30 -15.56 8.25
N ALA A 55 -4.41 -15.09 7.66
CA ALA A 55 -5.71 -15.04 8.33
C ALA A 55 -6.22 -16.44 8.74
N ALA A 56 -5.92 -17.47 7.95
CA ALA A 56 -6.32 -18.84 8.22
C ALA A 56 -5.72 -19.40 9.52
N LYS A 57 -4.52 -18.94 9.92
CA LYS A 57 -3.82 -19.36 11.14
C LYS A 57 -4.42 -18.80 12.43
N LEU A 58 -5.31 -17.80 12.32
CA LEU A 58 -5.91 -17.13 13.47
C LEU A 58 -7.02 -17.99 14.09
N LYS A 59 -6.98 -18.10 15.42
CA LYS A 59 -8.05 -18.71 16.23
C LYS A 59 -9.26 -17.79 16.38
N GLN A 60 -9.02 -16.48 16.47
CA GLN A 60 -10.03 -15.43 16.58
C GLN A 60 -9.91 -14.48 15.40
N ARG A 61 -11.04 -14.04 14.84
CA ARG A 61 -11.10 -13.16 13.68
C ARG A 61 -12.16 -12.09 13.92
N ARG A 62 -11.89 -11.15 14.83
CA ARG A 62 -12.79 -10.06 15.20
C ARG A 62 -12.50 -8.85 14.32
N THR A 63 -11.35 -8.19 14.50
CA THR A 63 -10.98 -7.02 13.68
C THR A 63 -9.74 -7.29 12.83
N ALA A 64 -9.87 -7.05 11.52
CA ALA A 64 -8.74 -6.95 10.59
C ALA A 64 -8.57 -5.50 10.13
N VAL A 65 -7.34 -5.00 10.11
CA VAL A 65 -7.00 -3.68 9.55
C VAL A 65 -6.09 -3.87 8.33
N VAL A 66 -6.44 -3.24 7.22
CA VAL A 66 -5.63 -3.22 5.99
C VAL A 66 -5.09 -1.82 5.77
N LEU A 67 -3.79 -1.65 5.96
CA LEU A 67 -3.01 -0.44 5.72
C LEU A 67 -2.60 -0.39 4.24
N GLY A 68 -2.86 0.74 3.57
CA GLY A 68 -2.61 0.85 2.12
C GLY A 68 -3.64 0.09 1.28
N SER A 69 -4.89 0.07 1.73
CA SER A 69 -5.97 -0.71 1.09
C SER A 69 -6.25 -0.34 -0.38
N GLY A 70 -5.91 0.88 -0.79
CA GLY A 70 -5.86 1.34 -2.17
C GLY A 70 -7.05 0.92 -3.04
N LEU A 71 -6.72 0.24 -4.14
CA LEU A 71 -7.70 -0.22 -5.13
C LEU A 71 -8.35 -1.56 -4.77
N LEU A 72 -7.98 -2.19 -3.65
CA LEU A 72 -8.44 -3.52 -3.25
C LEU A 72 -8.23 -4.60 -4.33
N ARG A 73 -7.13 -4.51 -5.07
CA ARG A 73 -6.83 -5.43 -6.18
C ARG A 73 -5.99 -6.62 -5.73
N ASP A 74 -5.08 -6.39 -4.82
CA ASP A 74 -4.14 -7.30 -4.16
C ASP A 74 -4.59 -7.70 -2.73
N VAL A 75 -5.62 -7.03 -2.21
CA VAL A 75 -6.25 -7.33 -0.92
C VAL A 75 -7.48 -8.24 -1.12
N PRO A 76 -7.59 -9.40 -0.42
CA PRO A 76 -8.74 -10.31 -0.50
C PRO A 76 -9.90 -9.81 0.37
N TRP A 77 -10.36 -8.59 0.14
CA TRP A 77 -11.27 -7.88 1.06
C TRP A 77 -12.63 -8.56 1.25
N GLN A 78 -13.14 -9.27 0.24
CA GLN A 78 -14.43 -9.99 0.36
C GLN A 78 -14.31 -11.18 1.30
N GLN A 79 -13.19 -11.90 1.21
CA GLN A 79 -12.89 -13.05 2.07
C GLN A 79 -12.60 -12.57 3.49
N LEU A 80 -11.87 -11.46 3.66
CA LEU A 80 -11.69 -10.84 4.97
C LEU A 80 -13.02 -10.40 5.57
N ALA A 81 -13.89 -9.74 4.79
CA ALA A 81 -15.21 -9.33 5.26
C ALA A 81 -16.14 -10.52 5.59
N ALA A 82 -15.93 -11.69 4.98
CA ALA A 82 -16.67 -12.90 5.34
C ALA A 82 -16.10 -13.60 6.58
N ALA A 83 -14.82 -13.42 6.87
CA ALA A 83 -14.11 -14.13 7.93
C ALA A 83 -13.95 -13.32 9.23
N PHE A 84 -14.13 -12.00 9.19
CA PHE A 84 -13.95 -11.09 10.32
C PHE A 84 -15.22 -10.33 10.68
N ASP A 85 -15.42 -10.08 11.97
CA ASP A 85 -16.53 -9.25 12.47
C ASP A 85 -16.44 -7.80 11.97
N THR A 86 -15.22 -7.29 11.77
CA THR A 86 -14.94 -5.94 11.26
C THR A 86 -13.68 -5.92 10.41
N VAL A 87 -13.75 -5.27 9.24
CA VAL A 87 -12.59 -5.01 8.39
C VAL A 87 -12.43 -3.50 8.20
N VAL A 88 -11.33 -2.95 8.67
CA VAL A 88 -11.00 -1.52 8.49
C VAL A 88 -10.02 -1.37 7.34
N LEU A 89 -10.42 -0.63 6.31
CA LEU A 89 -9.61 -0.32 5.14
C LEU A 89 -9.03 1.09 5.30
N VAL A 90 -7.72 1.18 5.48
CA VAL A 90 -7.00 2.43 5.70
C VAL A 90 -6.25 2.81 4.43
N ASP A 91 -6.47 4.03 3.96
CA ASP A 91 -5.74 4.64 2.83
C ASP A 91 -5.88 6.16 2.88
N LEU A 92 -5.06 6.91 2.15
CA LEU A 92 -5.29 8.34 1.94
C LEU A 92 -6.62 8.57 1.18
N VAL A 93 -6.87 7.76 0.14
CA VAL A 93 -8.00 7.94 -0.77
C VAL A 93 -8.65 6.62 -1.17
N HIS A 94 -9.93 6.46 -0.85
CA HIS A 94 -10.78 5.41 -1.42
C HIS A 94 -11.58 5.97 -2.60
N LEU A 95 -11.20 5.59 -3.82
CA LEU A 95 -11.88 6.04 -5.05
C LEU A 95 -13.39 5.72 -5.04
N ALA A 96 -14.19 6.53 -5.72
CA ALA A 96 -15.62 6.29 -5.87
C ALA A 96 -15.93 4.90 -6.46
N SER A 97 -15.13 4.44 -7.42
CA SER A 97 -15.24 3.07 -7.97
C SER A 97 -14.95 1.96 -6.95
N VAL A 98 -14.06 2.21 -5.97
CA VAL A 98 -13.79 1.29 -4.85
C VAL A 98 -14.98 1.31 -3.89
N ARG A 99 -15.43 2.51 -3.49
CA ARG A 99 -16.58 2.70 -2.60
C ARG A 99 -17.85 2.05 -3.15
N ALA A 100 -18.11 2.19 -4.44
CA ALA A 100 -19.26 1.56 -5.12
C ALA A 100 -19.27 0.02 -4.96
N ARG A 101 -18.11 -0.64 -5.01
CA ARG A 101 -17.99 -2.09 -4.77
C ARG A 101 -18.30 -2.48 -3.32
N LEU A 102 -18.02 -1.59 -2.37
CA LEU A 102 -18.24 -1.80 -0.94
C LEU A 102 -19.69 -1.53 -0.50
N TYR A 103 -20.43 -0.68 -1.21
CA TYR A 103 -21.80 -0.30 -0.85
C TYR A 103 -22.86 -1.40 -1.03
N GLY A 104 -22.47 -2.62 -1.41
CA GLY A 104 -23.37 -3.77 -1.40
C GLY A 104 -23.85 -4.12 0.01
N ARG A 105 -25.14 -4.49 0.16
CA ARG A 105 -25.77 -4.82 1.46
C ARG A 105 -25.03 -5.89 2.28
N LYS A 106 -24.16 -6.69 1.64
CA LYS A 106 -23.38 -7.78 2.23
C LYS A 106 -22.18 -7.32 3.07
N TYR A 107 -21.64 -6.11 2.88
CA TYR A 107 -20.35 -5.70 3.44
C TYR A 107 -20.47 -4.58 4.49
N ARG A 108 -21.50 -4.66 5.35
CA ARG A 108 -21.76 -3.66 6.40
C ARG A 108 -20.67 -3.61 7.48
N ASN A 109 -19.85 -4.66 7.58
CA ASN A 109 -18.72 -4.76 8.49
C ASN A 109 -17.41 -4.19 7.91
N VAL A 110 -17.44 -3.60 6.71
CA VAL A 110 -16.28 -2.95 6.12
C VAL A 110 -16.32 -1.45 6.39
N VAL A 111 -15.31 -0.95 7.09
CA VAL A 111 -15.17 0.46 7.47
C VAL A 111 -14.03 1.10 6.68
N LEU A 112 -14.29 2.27 6.08
CA LEU A 112 -13.26 3.07 5.42
C LEU A 112 -12.68 4.08 6.40
N ASN A 113 -11.35 4.15 6.50
CA ASN A 113 -10.64 5.11 7.33
C ASN A 113 -9.62 5.86 6.46
N SER A 114 -9.81 7.17 6.30
CA SER A 114 -8.84 8.01 5.57
C SER A 114 -7.77 8.53 6.52
N ARG A 115 -6.51 8.16 6.28
CA ARG A 115 -5.39 8.50 7.17
C ARG A 115 -4.05 8.48 6.43
N ASP A 116 -3.17 9.42 6.77
CA ASP A 116 -1.75 9.36 6.40
C ASP A 116 -1.00 8.36 7.29
N LEU A 117 -0.30 7.44 6.64
CA LEU A 117 0.48 6.36 7.25
C LEU A 117 1.99 6.53 7.04
N SER A 118 2.41 7.66 6.45
CA SER A 118 3.81 7.96 6.15
C SER A 118 4.56 8.51 7.35
N GLY A 119 3.92 9.38 8.16
CA GLY A 119 4.59 10.14 9.21
C GLY A 119 5.39 11.35 8.71
N TYR A 120 5.22 11.76 7.44
CA TYR A 120 6.00 12.85 6.84
C TYR A 120 5.88 14.16 7.63
N ASP A 121 4.65 14.58 7.95
CA ASP A 121 4.42 15.84 8.66
C ASP A 121 4.97 15.81 10.09
N ALA A 122 4.89 14.65 10.76
CA ALA A 122 5.49 14.47 12.07
C ALA A 122 7.02 14.58 12.00
N LEU A 123 7.65 13.95 11.01
CA LEU A 123 9.10 14.05 10.81
C LEU A 123 9.53 15.50 10.55
N LYS A 124 8.81 16.18 9.67
CA LYS A 124 9.09 17.59 9.32
C LYS A 124 8.95 18.52 10.52
N ALA A 125 8.01 18.23 11.42
CA ALA A 125 7.82 18.97 12.67
C ALA A 125 8.84 18.62 13.77
N GLY A 126 9.72 17.63 13.55
CA GLY A 126 10.65 17.14 14.59
C GLY A 126 9.96 16.31 15.68
N SER A 127 8.75 15.82 15.43
CA SER A 127 7.97 15.01 16.36
C SER A 127 8.35 13.53 16.30
N GLU A 128 7.97 12.78 17.34
CA GLU A 128 8.11 11.32 17.36
C GLU A 128 7.30 10.66 16.23
N LEU A 129 7.91 9.66 15.57
CA LEU A 129 7.28 8.94 14.46
C LEU A 129 6.50 7.73 14.94
N GLU A 130 5.21 7.91 15.19
CA GLU A 130 4.29 6.81 15.47
C GLU A 130 3.14 6.73 14.45
N PRO A 131 3.42 6.45 13.15
CA PRO A 131 2.38 6.46 12.10
C PRO A 131 1.26 5.43 12.33
N LEU A 132 1.53 4.41 13.16
CA LEU A 132 0.61 3.31 13.46
C LEU A 132 0.04 3.34 14.89
N SER A 133 0.31 4.41 15.68
CA SER A 133 -0.19 4.55 17.06
C SER A 133 -1.71 4.40 17.21
N PHE A 134 -2.48 4.82 16.21
CA PHE A 134 -3.94 4.71 16.21
C PHE A 134 -4.44 3.26 16.29
N LEU A 135 -3.62 2.28 15.91
CA LEU A 135 -3.97 0.85 16.03
C LEU A 135 -4.12 0.40 17.48
N ARG A 136 -3.50 1.10 18.45
CA ARG A 136 -3.68 0.86 19.89
C ARG A 136 -5.12 1.05 20.33
N LEU A 137 -5.89 1.85 19.61
CA LEU A 137 -7.30 2.15 19.89
C LEU A 137 -8.26 1.24 19.13
N VAL A 138 -7.77 0.33 18.29
CA VAL A 138 -8.62 -0.58 17.53
C VAL A 138 -8.99 -1.78 18.41
N PRO A 139 -10.29 -1.95 18.75
CA PRO A 139 -10.70 -3.02 19.64
C PRO A 139 -10.58 -4.38 18.95
N TYR A 140 -10.17 -5.39 19.71
CA TYR A 140 -10.11 -6.77 19.26
C TYR A 140 -9.30 -6.97 17.96
N LEU A 141 -8.20 -6.23 17.83
CA LEU A 141 -7.32 -6.28 16.67
C LEU A 141 -6.60 -7.63 16.59
N ASP A 142 -7.04 -8.47 15.65
CA ASP A 142 -6.52 -9.83 15.47
C ASP A 142 -5.55 -9.92 14.29
N LEU A 143 -5.74 -9.07 13.26
CA LEU A 143 -4.91 -9.04 12.05
C LEU A 143 -4.62 -7.61 11.58
N VAL A 144 -3.35 -7.35 11.28
CA VAL A 144 -2.94 -6.18 10.48
C VAL A 144 -2.27 -6.65 9.19
N VAL A 145 -2.70 -6.06 8.08
CA VAL A 145 -2.10 -6.25 6.76
C VAL A 145 -1.54 -4.91 6.30
N SER A 146 -0.24 -4.82 6.05
CA SER A 146 0.35 -3.70 5.28
C SER A 146 0.53 -4.15 3.83
N ALA A 147 -0.26 -3.57 2.93
CA ALA A 147 -0.39 -4.02 1.55
C ALA A 147 0.21 -3.00 0.58
N ASN A 148 1.41 -3.29 0.06
CA ASN A 148 2.13 -2.53 -0.97
C ASN A 148 2.19 -1.01 -0.70
N LEU A 149 2.30 -0.65 0.58
CA LEU A 149 2.34 0.73 1.06
C LEU A 149 3.77 1.21 1.32
N LEU A 150 4.65 0.33 1.78
CA LEU A 150 5.92 0.72 2.38
C LEU A 150 6.87 1.41 1.40
N SER A 151 7.00 0.89 0.17
CA SER A 151 7.75 1.54 -0.92
C SER A 151 7.17 2.91 -1.32
N GLN A 152 5.84 3.08 -1.18
CA GLN A 152 5.14 4.31 -1.50
C GLN A 152 5.36 5.40 -0.45
N ILE A 153 5.67 5.04 0.80
CA ILE A 153 6.07 6.00 1.83
C ILE A 153 7.37 6.71 1.39
N GLY A 154 8.40 5.95 1.02
CA GLY A 154 9.67 6.51 0.52
C GLY A 154 9.49 7.30 -0.77
N THR A 155 8.79 6.72 -1.74
CA THR A 155 8.55 7.37 -3.04
C THR A 155 7.75 8.66 -2.89
N GLY A 156 6.65 8.64 -2.13
CA GLY A 156 5.82 9.81 -1.88
C GLY A 156 6.56 10.92 -1.11
N ALA A 157 7.34 10.54 -0.10
CA ALA A 157 8.17 11.48 0.65
C ALA A 157 9.24 12.14 -0.24
N ARG A 158 9.90 11.37 -1.13
CA ARG A 158 10.87 11.92 -2.10
C ARG A 158 10.23 12.97 -2.99
N HIS A 159 9.09 12.66 -3.61
CA HIS A 159 8.37 13.62 -4.47
C HIS A 159 7.97 14.89 -3.71
N ARG A 160 7.60 14.76 -2.44
CA ARG A 160 7.23 15.90 -1.59
C ARG A 160 8.46 16.75 -1.24
N LEU A 161 9.59 16.14 -0.93
CA LEU A 161 10.87 16.83 -0.71
C LEU A 161 11.34 17.59 -1.95
N GLU A 162 11.24 16.98 -3.14
CA GLU A 162 11.61 17.62 -4.41
C GLU A 162 10.74 18.86 -4.70
N LYS A 163 9.46 18.81 -4.31
CA LYS A 163 8.51 19.91 -4.54
C LYS A 163 8.61 21.03 -3.49
N GLU A 164 8.74 20.67 -2.21
CA GLU A 164 8.75 21.63 -1.09
C GLU A 164 10.15 22.12 -0.73
N GLY A 165 11.20 21.46 -1.23
CA GLY A 165 12.56 21.59 -0.74
C GLY A 165 12.79 20.79 0.54
N ALA A 166 14.06 20.51 0.85
CA ALA A 166 14.44 19.73 2.04
C ALA A 166 14.23 20.47 3.38
N GLY A 167 13.67 21.69 3.38
CA GLY A 167 13.62 22.59 4.53
C GLY A 167 13.06 21.94 5.80
N GLY A 168 13.96 21.60 6.72
CA GLY A 168 13.68 20.98 8.03
C GLY A 168 13.70 19.44 8.05
N MET A 169 13.88 18.78 6.92
CA MET A 169 13.90 17.32 6.83
C MET A 169 15.33 16.77 6.99
N PRO A 170 15.53 15.70 7.78
CA PRO A 170 16.85 15.09 7.93
C PRO A 170 17.27 14.37 6.64
N GLU A 171 18.58 14.23 6.41
CA GLU A 171 19.13 13.58 5.20
C GLU A 171 18.65 12.12 5.05
N ASP A 172 18.46 11.43 6.17
CA ASP A 172 17.98 10.05 6.23
C ASP A 172 16.44 9.94 6.32
N ALA A 173 15.70 11.01 5.96
CA ALA A 173 14.25 11.07 6.15
C ALA A 173 13.49 9.89 5.54
N LEU A 174 13.81 9.49 4.31
CA LEU A 174 13.13 8.39 3.63
C LEU A 174 13.29 7.07 4.41
N LYS A 175 14.52 6.79 4.88
CA LYS A 175 14.83 5.64 5.72
C LYS A 175 14.07 5.70 7.04
N ARG A 176 14.02 6.85 7.70
CA ARG A 176 13.30 7.03 8.98
C ARG A 176 11.80 6.77 8.86
N LEU A 177 11.15 7.30 7.82
CA LEU A 177 9.71 7.11 7.60
C LEU A 177 9.38 5.63 7.35
N ILE A 178 10.17 4.96 6.52
CA ILE A 178 10.02 3.52 6.22
C ILE A 178 10.26 2.70 7.49
N LYS A 179 11.35 2.98 8.21
CA LYS A 179 11.69 2.28 9.45
C LYS A 179 10.62 2.46 10.53
N ALA A 180 10.10 3.66 10.72
CA ALA A 180 9.03 3.91 11.69
C ALA A 180 7.75 3.10 11.38
N HIS A 181 7.45 2.88 10.11
CA HIS A 181 6.34 2.01 9.72
C HIS A 181 6.63 0.54 10.04
N VAL A 182 7.83 0.02 9.74
CA VAL A 182 8.23 -1.36 10.06
C VAL A 182 8.26 -1.59 11.57
N ASP A 183 8.88 -0.69 12.33
CA ASP A 183 8.94 -0.75 13.79
C ASP A 183 7.53 -0.72 14.41
N GLY A 184 6.66 0.13 13.85
CA GLY A 184 5.25 0.19 14.23
C GLY A 184 4.51 -1.13 13.98
N LEU A 185 4.82 -1.86 12.90
CA LEU A 185 4.25 -3.17 12.62
C LEU A 185 4.77 -4.25 13.57
N GLU A 186 6.07 -4.25 13.87
CA GLU A 186 6.69 -5.20 14.82
C GLU A 186 6.16 -5.03 16.26
N GLY A 187 5.88 -3.78 16.65
CA GLY A 187 5.36 -3.44 17.98
C GLY A 187 3.91 -3.88 18.23
N LEU A 188 3.17 -4.33 17.21
CA LEU A 188 1.75 -4.67 17.38
C LEU A 188 1.56 -5.99 18.15
N PRO A 189 0.57 -6.07 19.07
CA PRO A 189 0.27 -7.26 19.83
C PRO A 189 -0.67 -8.24 19.09
N CYS A 190 -0.66 -8.25 17.75
CA CYS A 190 -1.52 -9.09 16.91
C CYS A 190 -0.73 -9.79 15.80
N LYS A 191 -1.39 -10.62 14.98
CA LYS A 191 -0.74 -11.18 13.78
C LYS A 191 -0.56 -10.06 12.77
N VAL A 192 0.60 -10.01 12.13
CA VAL A 192 0.92 -8.97 11.15
C VAL A 192 1.52 -9.59 9.90
N CYS A 193 0.94 -9.29 8.75
CA CYS A 193 1.55 -9.57 7.46
C CYS A 193 1.86 -8.30 6.70
N LEU A 194 3.01 -8.30 6.05
CA LEU A 194 3.49 -7.24 5.17
C LEU A 194 3.66 -7.81 3.77
N VAL A 195 3.12 -7.14 2.77
CA VAL A 195 3.47 -7.34 1.37
C VAL A 195 4.02 -6.02 0.86
N THR A 196 5.24 -6.04 0.31
CA THR A 196 5.86 -4.82 -0.23
C THR A 196 6.84 -5.16 -1.33
N ASP A 197 6.95 -4.30 -2.32
CA ASP A 197 8.13 -4.21 -3.15
C ASP A 197 9.30 -3.61 -2.37
N THR A 198 10.49 -4.11 -2.67
CA THR A 198 11.76 -3.81 -2.00
C THR A 198 12.72 -3.04 -2.90
N GLY A 199 12.53 -3.14 -4.21
CA GLY A 199 13.37 -2.55 -5.23
C GLY A 199 12.79 -2.82 -6.61
N PHE A 200 13.40 -2.24 -7.65
CA PHE A 200 13.02 -2.54 -9.03
C PHE A 200 14.22 -2.60 -9.97
N ASN A 201 14.01 -3.30 -11.09
CA ASN A 201 14.95 -3.40 -12.20
C ASN A 201 14.30 -2.83 -13.47
N LEU A 202 15.04 -2.01 -14.21
CA LEU A 202 14.69 -1.59 -15.56
C LEU A 202 15.44 -2.46 -16.56
N ILE A 203 14.70 -3.25 -17.35
CA ILE A 203 15.27 -4.27 -18.23
C ILE A 203 14.80 -4.02 -19.67
N ASP A 204 15.73 -4.01 -20.62
CA ASP A 204 15.38 -3.87 -22.04
C ASP A 204 14.94 -5.17 -22.71
N LYS A 205 14.54 -5.06 -23.98
CA LYS A 205 14.13 -6.17 -24.84
C LYS A 205 15.21 -7.25 -25.08
N ASN A 206 16.48 -6.93 -24.87
CA ASN A 206 17.59 -7.88 -24.97
C ASN A 206 17.93 -8.53 -23.61
N GLY A 207 17.16 -8.20 -22.56
CA GLY A 207 17.41 -8.68 -21.20
C GLY A 207 18.50 -7.90 -20.46
N LYS A 208 19.00 -6.79 -21.00
CA LYS A 208 20.03 -5.99 -20.35
C LYS A 208 19.42 -5.15 -19.23
N LEU A 209 20.05 -5.20 -18.05
CA LEU A 209 19.73 -4.35 -16.90
C LEU A 209 20.32 -2.95 -17.13
N HIS A 210 19.46 -1.93 -17.05
CA HIS A 210 19.86 -0.52 -17.18
C HIS A 210 19.92 0.19 -15.83
N GLN A 211 18.99 -0.15 -14.93
CA GLN A 211 18.88 0.48 -13.63
C GLN A 211 18.39 -0.53 -12.60
N GLN A 212 18.90 -0.41 -11.39
CA GLN A 212 18.45 -1.12 -10.21
C GLN A 212 18.32 -0.11 -9.07
N GLU A 213 17.21 -0.15 -8.35
CA GLU A 213 16.93 0.77 -7.24
C GLU A 213 16.48 0.00 -5.99
N ASP A 214 16.91 0.48 -4.82
CA ASP A 214 16.41 0.07 -3.51
C ASP A 214 15.28 1.03 -3.08
N LEU A 215 14.07 0.50 -2.94
CA LEU A 215 12.90 1.27 -2.54
C LEU A 215 12.75 1.39 -1.02
N LEU A 216 13.51 0.60 -0.25
CA LEU A 216 13.47 0.58 1.21
C LEU A 216 14.57 1.40 1.87
N HIS A 217 15.50 1.98 1.09
CA HIS A 217 16.56 2.84 1.60
C HIS A 217 17.38 2.18 2.71
N GLY A 218 17.70 0.90 2.54
CA GLY A 218 18.44 0.08 3.49
C GLY A 218 17.66 -0.32 4.75
N VAL A 219 16.33 -0.21 4.76
CA VAL A 219 15.49 -0.80 5.81
C VAL A 219 15.26 -2.28 5.50
N GLU A 220 15.61 -3.14 6.45
CA GLU A 220 15.41 -4.58 6.34
C GLU A 220 13.96 -4.96 6.68
N ILE A 221 13.43 -5.96 5.96
CA ILE A 221 12.13 -6.54 6.26
C ILE A 221 12.32 -7.81 7.09
N PRO A 222 11.75 -7.89 8.30
CA PRO A 222 11.88 -9.08 9.14
C PRO A 222 11.12 -10.26 8.53
N LYS A 223 11.53 -11.50 8.85
CA LYS A 223 10.73 -12.74 8.65
C LYS A 223 10.07 -12.90 7.26
N ILE A 224 10.85 -12.66 6.20
CA ILE A 224 10.38 -12.84 4.82
C ILE A 224 10.05 -14.32 4.59
N ALA A 225 8.80 -14.59 4.20
CA ALA A 225 8.30 -15.92 3.91
C ALA A 225 8.31 -16.22 2.40
N ASN A 226 7.98 -15.23 1.57
CA ASN A 226 7.86 -15.39 0.12
C ASN A 226 8.51 -14.23 -0.63
N ARG A 227 8.95 -14.51 -1.86
CA ARG A 227 9.49 -13.52 -2.81
C ARG A 227 8.95 -13.81 -4.20
N TRP A 228 8.65 -12.77 -4.96
CA TRP A 228 8.30 -12.89 -6.37
C TRP A 228 8.61 -11.59 -7.14
N ASP A 229 8.65 -11.70 -8.46
CA ASP A 229 8.81 -10.57 -9.35
C ASP A 229 7.43 -10.04 -9.77
N TRP A 230 7.29 -8.73 -9.84
CA TRP A 230 6.09 -8.06 -10.32
C TRP A 230 6.43 -7.13 -11.47
N THR A 231 5.99 -7.48 -12.69
CA THR A 231 6.10 -6.59 -13.85
C THR A 231 5.13 -5.42 -13.71
N LEU A 232 5.58 -4.37 -13.02
CA LEU A 232 4.81 -3.14 -12.79
C LEU A 232 4.50 -2.43 -14.11
N ALA A 233 5.52 -2.31 -14.96
CA ALA A 233 5.42 -1.68 -16.27
C ALA A 233 5.89 -2.68 -17.34
N PRO A 234 4.98 -3.44 -17.97
CA PRO A 234 5.37 -4.25 -19.13
C PRO A 234 5.79 -3.34 -20.30
N PHE A 235 6.46 -3.91 -21.31
CA PHE A 235 6.76 -3.20 -22.54
C PHE A 235 5.51 -2.54 -23.13
N GLY A 236 5.63 -1.26 -23.46
CA GLY A 236 4.56 -0.43 -23.99
C GLY A 236 3.71 0.31 -22.95
N GLU A 237 3.87 0.03 -21.64
CA GLU A 237 3.19 0.82 -20.60
C GLU A 237 3.92 2.15 -20.34
N GLU A 238 5.22 2.11 -20.03
CA GLU A 238 6.05 3.33 -19.87
C GLU A 238 6.89 3.59 -21.13
N SER A 239 7.46 2.53 -21.69
CA SER A 239 8.29 2.59 -22.90
C SER A 239 8.19 1.27 -23.67
N ARG A 240 8.37 1.34 -25.00
CA ARG A 240 8.47 0.13 -25.84
C ARG A 240 9.81 -0.58 -25.70
N ASP A 241 10.83 0.09 -25.18
CA ASP A 241 12.21 -0.42 -25.16
C ASP A 241 12.59 -1.09 -23.85
N TYR A 242 11.85 -0.82 -22.77
CA TYR A 242 12.10 -1.42 -21.47
C TYR A 242 10.81 -1.78 -20.73
N GLN A 243 10.97 -2.67 -19.76
CA GLN A 243 9.99 -2.97 -18.73
C GLN A 243 10.57 -2.68 -17.33
N ILE A 244 9.68 -2.44 -16.37
CA ILE A 244 10.03 -2.22 -14.96
C ILE A 244 9.50 -3.42 -14.16
N ILE A 245 10.41 -4.13 -13.50
CA ILE A 245 10.11 -5.31 -12.69
C ILE A 245 10.47 -5.02 -11.24
N HIS A 246 9.45 -5.02 -10.37
CA HIS A 246 9.60 -4.86 -8.93
C HIS A 246 9.94 -6.20 -8.27
N LYS A 247 10.79 -6.14 -7.24
CA LYS A 247 11.12 -7.27 -6.37
C LYS A 247 10.23 -7.23 -5.14
N VAL A 248 9.28 -8.15 -5.05
CA VAL A 248 8.26 -8.16 -4.00
C VAL A 248 8.59 -9.21 -2.96
N VAL A 249 8.35 -8.86 -1.69
CA VAL A 249 8.44 -9.77 -0.56
C VAL A 249 7.11 -9.81 0.18
N ALA A 250 6.82 -10.96 0.76
CA ALA A 250 5.78 -11.10 1.78
C ALA A 250 6.39 -11.64 3.06
N SER A 251 6.02 -11.01 4.19
CA SER A 251 6.61 -11.23 5.50
C SER A 251 5.53 -11.49 6.55
N GLU A 252 5.80 -12.46 7.43
CA GLU A 252 5.07 -12.65 8.68
C GLU A 252 5.82 -11.93 9.80
N VAL A 253 5.63 -10.62 9.90
CA VAL A 253 6.31 -9.76 10.88
C VAL A 253 6.10 -10.30 12.31
N ARG A 254 4.88 -10.77 12.61
CA ARG A 254 4.52 -11.44 13.86
C ARG A 254 3.55 -12.58 13.60
#